data_AF-A0AAF0AVL0-F1
#
_entry.id   AF-A0AAF0AVL0-F1
#
_cell.length_a   1.000
_cell.length_b   1.000
_cell.length_c   1.000
_cell.angle_alpha   90.00
_cell.angle_beta   90.00
_cell.angle_gamma   90.00
#
_symmetry.space_group_name_H-M   'P 1'
#
loop_
_entity.id
_entity.type
_entity.pdbx_description
1 polymer ?
#
loop_
_entity_poly.entity_id
_entity_poly.type
_entity_poly.pdbx_seq_one_letter_code
_entity_poly.pdbx_strand_id
1 'polypeptide(L)'
;MFNISKHLRLPSLYRSDPAKQDAHFDENEYVSGLRKLMHGFDLMLNDDVSGTKETFNSDTVESCIGKAGNAFYHAILGLEPTAIEEAWNCLNTAEQRAEARRKFMEIHDLRVGSYPGGYEYQLCVCDLSLMQSILGFVAGSLFDNVKSAYHLRKTFLSFTKMMEHVREVQQKKETGEIQVTNSNAQFIDEFIESGISTGYGVLTFLISLLSPSVMRVLSFFSMHGERKDAVQLLWKATTYSNMQGAIALLCLYAFNALVQSSASIVPLDYADELRRCQDGIDNVRQRYSNGAIWAVMQGKLHYLRGDPEKALELEKTRVDTSMEQIIAMKGFDTAMLFVGIRKFKEAAQAILDLEDLNSWSHSFYRFFAGCCMLQHSRELKNNGGNIEESENYLAKAIEYLKQSPTLVQKKKRRVLPVEMYLVRKVQKWEDRAAKLKVNLADAMDIPPYIELIYIFVTWCLNDPEHLLILRSELERCQCTEDDGVALQEFLLAVVERHLKNYESSRARLIRVMNMNKDYLSQANRDFWILPSAHYEMAALEWDMHALEAEREVKQQLKKAQEYHNYDLEGRLSMLTQAALQTVQSEKP
;
A
#
# COMPACT_ATOMS: atom_id res chain seq x y z
N MET A 1 77.99 -16.79 11.03
CA MET A 1 76.64 -16.48 10.50
C MET A 1 75.61 -17.05 11.46
N PHE A 2 74.54 -16.30 11.70
CA PHE A 2 73.81 -16.18 12.97
C PHE A 2 73.09 -17.43 13.49
N ASN A 3 73.19 -17.62 14.81
CA ASN A 3 72.37 -18.50 15.65
C ASN A 3 71.24 -17.66 16.26
N ILE A 4 69.99 -18.00 15.96
CA ILE A 4 68.80 -17.44 16.62
C ILE A 4 67.94 -18.62 17.07
N SER A 5 68.29 -19.17 18.23
CA SER A 5 67.30 -19.63 19.19
C SER A 5 66.91 -18.43 20.06
N LYS A 6 65.63 -18.36 20.44
CA LYS A 6 64.93 -17.27 21.17
C LYS A 6 64.17 -16.32 20.25
N HIS A 7 62.90 -16.65 20.01
CA HIS A 7 61.73 -15.77 19.87
C HIS A 7 60.69 -16.43 18.95
N LEU A 8 60.11 -17.53 19.41
CA LEU A 8 58.81 -18.01 18.93
C LEU A 8 58.21 -18.86 20.06
N ARG A 9 57.67 -18.19 21.08
CA ARG A 9 56.66 -18.80 21.93
C ARG A 9 55.40 -18.87 21.08
N LEU A 10 55.11 -20.06 20.53
CA LEU A 10 53.79 -20.37 20.00
C LEU A 10 52.78 -20.10 21.13
N PRO A 11 51.76 -19.25 20.93
CA PRO A 11 50.68 -19.14 21.88
C PRO A 11 50.03 -20.52 22.00
N SER A 12 49.88 -21.02 23.23
CA SER A 12 49.14 -22.26 23.46
C SER A 12 47.74 -22.10 22.87
N LEU A 13 47.39 -22.95 21.91
CA LEU A 13 46.03 -23.15 21.40
C LEU A 13 45.17 -23.86 22.46
N TYR A 14 45.14 -23.33 23.67
CA TYR A 14 43.99 -23.49 24.54
C TYR A 14 43.13 -22.25 24.31
N ARG A 15 42.17 -22.36 23.37
CA ARG A 15 40.91 -21.66 23.59
C ARG A 15 40.46 -22.13 24.95
N SER A 16 40.45 -21.25 25.93
CA SER A 16 39.60 -21.46 27.09
C SER A 16 38.22 -21.80 26.52
N ASP A 17 37.71 -23.00 26.83
CA ASP A 17 36.28 -23.23 26.78
C ASP A 17 35.64 -22.00 27.39
N PRO A 18 34.73 -21.28 26.69
CA PRO A 18 33.93 -20.28 27.37
C PRO A 18 33.28 -21.05 28.51
N ALA A 19 33.72 -20.76 29.73
CA ALA A 19 33.18 -21.34 30.92
C ALA A 19 31.67 -21.27 30.76
N LYS A 20 31.00 -22.42 30.84
CA LYS A 20 29.57 -22.52 31.09
C LYS A 20 29.35 -21.78 32.42
N GLN A 21 29.27 -20.46 32.37
CA GLN A 21 28.50 -19.72 33.36
C GLN A 21 27.10 -20.27 33.14
N ASP A 22 26.59 -20.99 34.14
CA ASP A 22 25.19 -21.38 34.21
C ASP A 22 24.37 -20.09 34.11
N ALA A 23 24.07 -19.68 32.89
CA ALA A 23 23.18 -18.59 32.63
C ALA A 23 21.82 -19.11 33.08
N HIS A 24 21.36 -18.59 34.21
CA HIS A 24 20.07 -18.96 34.78
C HIS A 24 18.97 -18.69 33.73
N PHE A 25 18.57 -19.73 33.02
CA PHE A 25 17.48 -19.69 32.06
C PHE A 25 16.21 -20.16 32.77
N ASP A 26 15.32 -19.22 33.04
CA ASP A 26 13.97 -19.53 33.51
C ASP A 26 13.03 -19.54 32.30
N GLU A 27 12.54 -20.72 31.92
CA GLU A 27 11.58 -20.90 30.83
C GLU A 27 10.30 -20.07 31.05
N ASN A 28 9.81 -19.94 32.28
CA ASN A 28 8.58 -19.21 32.55
C ASN A 28 8.78 -17.71 32.39
N GLU A 29 9.89 -17.18 32.88
CA GLU A 29 10.25 -15.76 32.68
C GLU A 29 10.42 -15.48 31.17
N TYR A 30 11.11 -16.37 30.47
CA TYR A 30 11.32 -16.31 29.03
C TYR A 30 10.01 -16.23 28.23
N VAL A 31 9.13 -17.20 28.44
CA VAL A 31 7.84 -17.29 27.73
C VAL A 31 6.92 -16.14 28.14
N SER A 32 6.98 -15.70 29.40
CA SER A 32 6.22 -14.53 29.88
C SER A 32 6.61 -13.25 29.14
N GLY A 33 7.90 -13.06 28.81
CA GLY A 33 8.35 -11.95 27.97
C GLY A 33 7.65 -11.93 26.60
N LEU A 34 7.66 -13.05 25.88
CA LEU A 34 7.02 -13.17 24.57
C LEU A 34 5.49 -13.05 24.64
N ARG A 35 4.86 -13.55 25.71
CA ARG A 35 3.43 -13.30 25.95
C ARG A 35 3.13 -11.82 26.16
N LYS A 36 3.96 -11.09 26.91
CA LYS A 36 3.85 -9.63 27.07
C LYS A 36 4.04 -8.90 25.74
N LEU A 37 4.95 -9.37 24.89
CA LEU A 37 5.11 -8.84 23.53
C LEU A 37 3.80 -8.94 22.74
N MET A 38 3.24 -10.15 22.65
CA MET A 38 1.97 -10.38 21.96
C MET A 38 0.82 -9.57 22.55
N HIS A 39 0.74 -9.49 23.88
CA HIS A 39 -0.27 -8.69 24.56
C HIS A 39 -0.15 -7.20 24.24
N GLY A 40 1.06 -6.63 24.27
CA GLY A 40 1.25 -5.22 23.94
C GLY A 40 0.87 -4.88 22.49
N PHE A 41 1.05 -5.83 21.57
CA PHE A 41 0.57 -5.70 20.21
C PHE A 41 -0.96 -5.86 20.06
N ASP A 42 -1.58 -6.73 20.85
CA ASP A 42 -3.05 -6.81 20.91
C ASP A 42 -3.65 -5.47 21.39
N LEU A 43 -3.03 -4.84 22.40
CA LEU A 43 -3.43 -3.50 22.86
C LEU A 43 -3.28 -2.46 21.75
N MET A 44 -2.20 -2.51 20.98
CA MET A 44 -1.95 -1.61 19.86
C MET A 44 -3.01 -1.76 18.76
N LEU A 45 -3.35 -2.99 18.35
CA LEU A 45 -4.39 -3.25 17.34
C LEU A 45 -5.81 -2.98 17.84
N ASN A 46 -5.98 -2.85 19.16
CA ASN A 46 -7.22 -2.44 19.81
C ASN A 46 -7.25 -0.94 20.19
N ASP A 47 -6.27 -0.17 19.74
CA ASP A 47 -6.14 1.28 19.99
C ASP A 47 -6.00 1.69 21.48
N ASP A 48 -5.49 0.80 22.35
CA ASP A 48 -5.16 1.11 23.75
C ASP A 48 -3.73 1.66 23.88
N VAL A 49 -3.57 2.92 23.50
CA VAL A 49 -2.27 3.62 23.51
C VAL A 49 -1.65 3.66 24.91
N SER A 50 -2.46 3.84 25.96
CA SER A 50 -2.00 3.83 27.36
C SER A 50 -1.42 2.48 27.75
N GLY A 51 -2.18 1.41 27.52
CA GLY A 51 -1.79 0.05 27.86
C GLY A 51 -0.57 -0.42 27.06
N THR A 52 -0.47 -0.05 25.77
CA THR A 52 0.73 -0.34 24.96
C THR A 52 1.98 0.32 25.55
N LYS A 53 1.89 1.61 25.93
CA LYS A 53 3.01 2.34 26.54
C LYS A 53 3.44 1.72 27.88
N GLU A 54 2.48 1.35 28.72
CA GLU A 54 2.75 0.71 30.01
C GLU A 54 3.41 -0.67 29.82
N THR A 55 2.87 -1.49 28.91
CA THR A 55 3.39 -2.83 28.60
C THR A 55 4.84 -2.77 28.12
N PHE A 56 5.17 -1.80 27.27
CA PHE A 56 6.51 -1.60 26.75
C PHE A 56 7.33 -0.56 27.53
N ASN A 57 7.12 -0.40 28.84
CA ASN A 57 7.94 0.55 29.61
C ASN A 57 9.29 -0.05 30.10
N SER A 58 9.42 -1.37 30.13
CA SER A 58 10.63 -2.04 30.66
C SER A 58 11.84 -1.98 29.72
N ASP A 59 13.05 -2.17 30.24
CA ASP A 59 14.30 -2.33 29.45
C ASP A 59 14.56 -3.81 29.11
N THR A 60 13.56 -4.47 28.53
CA THR A 60 13.64 -5.86 28.06
C THR A 60 13.80 -5.90 26.53
N VAL A 61 14.21 -7.04 25.98
CA VAL A 61 14.33 -7.22 24.52
C VAL A 61 12.95 -7.11 23.87
N GLU A 62 11.94 -7.71 24.48
CA GLU A 62 10.54 -7.73 24.04
C GLU A 62 9.94 -6.33 24.05
N SER A 63 10.15 -5.57 25.13
CA SER A 63 9.72 -4.17 25.18
C SER A 63 10.39 -3.33 24.08
N CYS A 64 11.66 -3.58 23.78
CA CYS A 64 12.35 -2.89 22.69
C CYS A 64 11.76 -3.26 21.31
N ILE A 65 11.43 -4.53 21.08
CA ILE A 65 10.74 -5.00 19.86
C ILE A 65 9.35 -4.35 19.76
N GLY A 66 8.58 -4.36 20.85
CA GLY A 66 7.25 -3.76 20.93
C GLY A 66 7.25 -2.27 20.61
N LYS A 67 8.19 -1.50 21.19
CA LYS A 67 8.39 -0.07 20.84
C LYS A 67 8.68 0.12 19.36
N ALA A 68 9.56 -0.71 18.79
CA ALA A 68 9.92 -0.61 17.37
C ALA A 68 8.74 -0.94 16.45
N GLY A 69 7.95 -1.97 16.78
CA GLY A 69 6.72 -2.29 16.07
C GLY A 69 5.67 -1.17 16.17
N ASN A 70 5.51 -0.56 17.34
CA ASN A 70 4.62 0.60 17.53
C ASN A 70 5.07 1.81 16.69
N ALA A 71 6.36 2.14 16.72
CA ALA A 71 6.91 3.22 15.91
C ALA A 71 6.72 2.94 14.40
N PHE A 72 6.94 1.71 13.95
CA PHE A 72 6.66 1.30 12.58
C PHE A 72 5.17 1.46 12.21
N TYR A 73 4.25 1.04 13.09
CA TYR A 73 2.81 1.14 12.87
C TYR A 73 2.36 2.59 12.68
N HIS A 74 2.86 3.54 13.49
CA HIS A 74 2.61 4.97 13.28
C HIS A 74 3.23 5.48 11.97
N ALA A 75 4.48 5.10 11.69
CA ALA A 75 5.21 5.57 10.51
C ALA A 75 4.56 5.11 9.19
N ILE A 76 4.10 3.85 9.11
CA ILE A 76 3.54 3.29 7.87
C ILE A 76 2.15 3.85 7.54
N LEU A 77 1.37 4.23 8.56
CA LEU A 77 0.05 4.84 8.36
C LEU A 77 0.13 6.32 7.99
N GLY A 78 1.10 7.07 8.53
CA GLY A 78 1.24 8.51 8.27
C GLY A 78 2.20 8.87 7.13
N LEU A 79 3.20 8.02 6.88
CA LEU A 79 4.29 8.26 5.92
C LEU A 79 5.03 9.58 6.12
N GLU A 80 5.05 10.07 7.36
CA GLU A 80 5.73 11.32 7.69
C GLU A 80 7.24 11.09 7.83
N PRO A 81 8.11 11.93 7.22
CA PRO A 81 9.55 11.70 7.20
C PRO A 81 10.18 11.53 8.59
N THR A 82 9.75 12.31 9.57
CA THR A 82 10.24 12.26 10.95
C THR A 82 9.84 10.96 11.66
N ALA A 83 8.59 10.53 11.48
CA ALA A 83 8.10 9.27 12.02
C ALA A 83 8.81 8.06 11.38
N ILE A 84 9.07 8.12 10.07
CA ILE A 84 9.84 7.10 9.35
C ILE A 84 11.28 7.00 9.91
N GLU A 85 11.95 8.13 10.13
CA GLU A 85 13.31 8.15 10.69
C GLU A 85 13.35 7.60 12.12
N GLU A 86 12.42 8.01 12.97
CA GLU A 86 12.28 7.49 14.34
C GLU A 86 12.06 5.97 14.34
N ALA A 87 11.09 5.49 13.54
CA ALA A 87 10.83 4.07 13.40
C ALA A 87 12.06 3.30 12.92
N TRP A 88 12.81 3.84 11.96
CA TRP A 88 14.04 3.23 11.47
C TRP A 88 15.06 3.04 12.59
N ASN A 89 15.29 4.06 13.43
CA ASN A 89 16.22 3.99 14.56
C ASN A 89 15.78 2.97 15.62
N CYS A 90 14.49 2.93 15.95
CA CYS A 90 13.93 1.94 16.87
C CYS A 90 14.09 0.51 16.34
N LEU A 91 13.79 0.28 15.05
CA LEU A 91 13.89 -1.03 14.40
C LEU A 91 15.33 -1.57 14.42
N ASN A 92 16.34 -0.75 14.12
CA ASN A 92 17.75 -1.20 14.18
C ASN A 92 18.17 -1.59 15.59
N THR A 93 17.78 -0.79 16.59
CA THR A 93 18.10 -1.07 18.00
C THR A 93 17.46 -2.39 18.45
N ALA A 94 16.18 -2.59 18.10
CA ALA A 94 15.46 -3.82 18.40
C ALA A 94 16.08 -5.03 17.70
N GLU A 95 16.47 -4.91 16.43
CA GLU A 95 17.06 -6.02 15.65
C GLU A 95 18.38 -6.47 16.28
N GLN A 96 19.24 -5.54 16.71
CA GLN A 96 20.51 -5.87 17.39
C GLN A 96 20.28 -6.62 18.70
N ARG A 97 19.32 -6.18 19.52
CA ARG A 97 18.98 -6.82 20.79
C ARG A 97 18.36 -8.21 20.58
N ALA A 98 17.44 -8.33 19.62
CA ALA A 98 16.82 -9.61 19.25
C ALA A 98 17.87 -10.60 18.72
N GLU A 99 18.80 -10.15 17.87
CA GLU A 99 19.89 -10.98 17.33
C GLU A 99 20.85 -11.47 18.43
N ALA A 100 21.18 -10.62 19.42
CA ALA A 100 21.97 -11.02 20.57
C ALA A 100 21.28 -12.10 21.40
N ARG A 101 19.96 -11.95 21.63
CA ARG A 101 19.15 -12.92 22.35
C ARG A 101 19.00 -14.23 21.59
N ARG A 102 18.78 -14.18 20.27
CA ARG A 102 18.77 -15.33 19.37
C ARG A 102 20.05 -16.16 19.50
N LYS A 103 21.22 -15.51 19.36
CA LYS A 103 22.53 -16.18 19.48
C LYS A 103 22.73 -16.80 20.85
N PHE A 104 22.29 -16.12 21.90
CA PHE A 104 22.37 -16.67 23.26
C PHE A 104 21.60 -17.99 23.38
N MET A 105 20.36 -18.06 22.86
CA MET A 105 19.56 -19.28 22.88
C MET A 105 20.18 -20.41 22.05
N GLU A 106 20.70 -20.08 20.87
CA GLU A 106 21.35 -21.04 19.96
C GLU A 106 22.65 -21.62 20.56
N ILE A 107 23.51 -20.78 21.15
CA ILE A 107 24.79 -21.22 21.73
C ILE A 107 24.59 -22.15 22.93
N HIS A 108 23.52 -21.94 23.71
CA HIS A 108 23.22 -22.72 24.91
C HIS A 108 22.22 -23.86 24.65
N ASP A 109 21.78 -24.06 23.39
CA ASP A 109 20.79 -25.07 22.98
C ASP A 109 19.50 -25.03 23.83
N LEU A 110 19.05 -23.81 24.14
CA LEU A 110 17.88 -23.59 25.00
C LEU A 110 16.61 -23.71 24.18
N ARG A 111 15.86 -24.80 24.35
CA ARG A 111 14.67 -25.14 23.58
C ARG A 111 13.44 -25.27 24.48
N VAL A 112 12.35 -24.62 24.08
CA VAL A 112 11.05 -24.67 24.79
C VAL A 112 10.00 -25.47 24.00
N GLY A 113 9.92 -25.24 22.69
CA GLY A 113 8.90 -25.84 21.83
C GLY A 113 9.41 -26.96 20.90
N SER A 114 8.68 -27.17 19.81
CA SER A 114 9.02 -28.13 18.75
C SER A 114 10.14 -27.64 17.83
N TYR A 115 10.52 -26.36 17.93
CA TYR A 115 11.51 -25.72 17.08
C TYR A 115 12.88 -25.56 17.78
N PRO A 116 13.97 -25.35 17.02
CA PRO A 116 15.30 -25.12 17.59
C PRO A 116 15.34 -23.85 18.45
N GLY A 117 16.19 -23.85 19.47
CA GLY A 117 16.37 -22.69 20.35
C GLY A 117 16.71 -21.41 19.60
N GLY A 118 15.99 -20.33 19.89
CA GLY A 118 16.18 -19.03 19.28
C GLY A 118 15.33 -18.76 18.02
N TYR A 119 14.53 -19.71 17.53
CA TYR A 119 13.65 -19.48 16.36
C TYR A 119 12.66 -18.33 16.59
N GLU A 120 12.14 -18.19 17.79
CA GLU A 120 11.28 -17.09 18.22
C GLU A 120 11.92 -15.70 18.04
N TYR A 121 13.22 -15.54 18.35
CA TYR A 121 13.90 -14.27 18.07
C TYR A 121 14.46 -14.18 16.65
N GLN A 122 14.74 -15.31 15.99
CA GLN A 122 15.03 -15.30 14.55
C GLN A 122 13.82 -14.76 13.77
N LEU A 123 12.61 -15.15 14.14
CA LEU A 123 11.36 -14.58 13.62
C LEU A 123 11.30 -13.08 13.90
N CYS A 124 11.51 -12.64 15.15
CA CYS A 124 11.53 -11.20 15.48
C CYS A 124 12.55 -10.41 14.64
N VAL A 125 13.77 -10.94 14.45
CA VAL A 125 14.79 -10.32 13.59
C VAL A 125 14.31 -10.22 12.14
N CYS A 126 13.68 -11.26 11.61
CA CYS A 126 13.12 -11.26 10.26
C CYS A 126 11.99 -10.23 10.11
N ASP A 127 11.05 -10.16 11.07
CA ASP A 127 9.95 -9.19 11.06
C ASP A 127 10.48 -7.75 11.13
N LEU A 128 11.43 -7.47 12.02
CA LEU A 128 12.06 -6.15 12.13
C LEU A 128 12.79 -5.75 10.84
N SER A 129 13.50 -6.70 10.20
CA SER A 129 14.20 -6.43 8.94
C SER A 129 13.23 -6.28 7.75
N LEU A 130 12.10 -6.98 7.78
CA LEU A 130 11.00 -6.78 6.83
C LEU A 130 10.41 -5.37 6.97
N MET A 131 10.10 -4.93 8.20
CA MET A 131 9.61 -3.57 8.49
C MET A 131 10.59 -2.49 8.00
N GLN A 132 11.90 -2.67 8.26
CA GLN A 132 12.94 -1.76 7.73
C GLN A 132 12.93 -1.70 6.20
N SER A 133 12.78 -2.85 5.54
CA SER A 133 12.74 -2.92 4.07
C SER A 133 11.51 -2.19 3.51
N ILE A 134 10.35 -2.35 4.14
CA ILE A 134 9.11 -1.64 3.79
C ILE A 134 9.33 -0.13 3.91
N LEU A 135 9.83 0.36 5.06
CA LEU A 135 10.10 1.79 5.26
C LEU A 135 11.09 2.34 4.22
N GLY A 136 12.12 1.59 3.87
CA GLY A 136 13.11 2.02 2.90
C GLY A 136 12.55 2.16 1.48
N PHE A 137 11.70 1.24 1.03
CA PHE A 137 11.01 1.37 -0.26
C PHE A 137 10.04 2.56 -0.29
N VAL A 138 9.39 2.84 0.84
CA VAL A 138 8.46 3.96 0.98
C VAL A 138 9.19 5.31 1.05
N ALA A 139 10.34 5.40 1.70
CA ALA A 139 11.18 6.60 1.75
C ALA A 139 11.79 6.94 0.37
N GLY A 140 12.08 5.91 -0.43
CA GLY A 140 12.18 6.01 -1.89
C GLY A 140 13.46 6.61 -2.47
N SER A 141 14.54 6.82 -1.71
CA SER A 141 15.82 7.18 -2.33
C SER A 141 16.46 5.97 -3.04
N LEU A 142 17.21 6.21 -4.12
CA LEU A 142 17.89 5.14 -4.86
C LEU A 142 18.88 4.34 -3.98
N PHE A 143 19.56 5.02 -3.04
CA PHE A 143 20.49 4.39 -2.11
C PHE A 143 19.73 3.55 -1.06
N ASP A 144 18.62 4.07 -0.56
CA ASP A 144 17.73 3.35 0.35
C ASP A 144 17.14 2.11 -0.33
N ASN A 145 16.84 2.17 -1.63
CA ASN A 145 16.35 1.02 -2.39
C ASN A 145 17.38 -0.12 -2.50
N VAL A 146 18.67 0.18 -2.65
CA VAL A 146 19.73 -0.85 -2.72
C VAL A 146 19.96 -1.51 -1.37
N LYS A 147 20.04 -0.70 -0.30
CA LYS A 147 20.14 -1.22 1.07
C LYS A 147 18.92 -2.05 1.44
N SER A 148 17.73 -1.55 1.12
CA SER A 148 16.46 -2.26 1.34
C SER A 148 16.39 -3.56 0.55
N ALA A 149 16.86 -3.59 -0.70
CA ALA A 149 16.93 -4.82 -1.48
C ALA A 149 17.88 -5.87 -0.85
N TYR A 150 19.00 -5.45 -0.25
CA TYR A 150 19.90 -6.35 0.48
C TYR A 150 19.23 -6.94 1.73
N HIS A 151 18.58 -6.11 2.56
CA HIS A 151 17.83 -6.58 3.72
C HIS A 151 16.71 -7.53 3.30
N LEU A 152 15.93 -7.16 2.28
CA LEU A 152 14.86 -7.97 1.72
C LEU A 152 15.34 -9.37 1.32
N ARG A 153 16.51 -9.47 0.67
CA ARG A 153 17.11 -10.75 0.31
C ARG A 153 17.48 -11.59 1.53
N LYS A 154 18.19 -11.00 2.49
CA LYS A 154 18.59 -11.70 3.72
C LYS A 154 17.37 -12.26 4.44
N THR A 155 16.34 -11.44 4.57
CA THR A 155 15.07 -11.80 5.22
C THR A 155 14.34 -12.90 4.45
N PHE A 156 14.33 -12.85 3.10
CA PHE A 156 13.73 -13.89 2.27
C PHE A 156 14.38 -15.26 2.48
N LEU A 157 15.71 -15.32 2.42
CA LEU A 157 16.43 -16.57 2.62
C LEU A 157 16.17 -17.17 4.02
N SER A 158 16.08 -16.31 5.03
CA SER A 158 15.79 -16.74 6.40
C SER A 158 14.36 -17.29 6.52
N PHE A 159 13.35 -16.54 6.05
CA PHE A 159 11.97 -17.01 6.11
C PHE A 159 11.75 -18.27 5.28
N THR A 160 12.35 -18.41 4.10
CA THR A 160 12.22 -19.64 3.28
C THR A 160 12.69 -20.86 4.08
N LYS A 161 13.89 -20.80 4.68
CA LYS A 161 14.42 -21.89 5.49
C LYS A 161 13.55 -22.19 6.72
N MET A 162 13.06 -21.15 7.38
CA MET A 162 12.19 -21.30 8.54
C MET A 162 10.83 -21.90 8.15
N MET A 163 10.27 -21.50 7.00
CA MET A 163 9.00 -22.00 6.50
C MET A 163 9.08 -23.48 6.09
N GLU A 164 10.19 -23.92 5.50
CA GLU A 164 10.46 -25.33 5.24
C GLU A 164 10.38 -26.14 6.54
N HIS A 165 11.08 -25.68 7.60
CA HIS A 165 11.06 -26.36 8.89
C HIS A 165 9.69 -26.32 9.56
N VAL A 166 8.94 -25.21 9.45
CA VAL A 166 7.56 -25.11 9.93
C VAL A 166 6.68 -26.16 9.25
N ARG A 167 6.76 -26.30 7.92
CA ARG A 167 5.99 -27.31 7.18
C ARG A 167 6.32 -28.72 7.64
N GLU A 168 7.59 -29.04 7.83
CA GLU A 168 8.02 -30.36 8.34
C GLU A 168 7.49 -30.64 9.75
N VAL A 169 7.58 -29.67 10.67
CA VAL A 169 7.11 -29.83 12.05
C VAL A 169 5.58 -29.92 12.11
N GLN A 170 4.86 -29.12 11.33
CA GLN A 170 3.39 -29.19 11.23
C GLN A 170 2.94 -30.56 10.72
N GLN A 171 3.59 -31.08 9.68
CA GLN A 171 3.28 -32.42 9.18
C GLN A 171 3.50 -33.50 10.26
N LYS A 172 4.59 -33.42 11.03
CA LYS A 172 4.85 -34.36 12.14
C LYS A 172 3.85 -34.23 13.29
N LYS A 173 3.31 -33.04 13.53
CA LYS A 173 2.21 -32.85 14.49
C LYS A 173 0.91 -33.47 13.99
N GLU A 174 0.60 -33.29 12.70
CA GLU A 174 -0.59 -33.88 12.06
C GLU A 174 -0.54 -35.42 12.05
N THR A 175 0.64 -36.02 11.83
CA THR A 175 0.82 -37.49 11.90
C THR A 175 0.90 -38.02 13.34
N GLY A 176 0.96 -37.13 14.33
CA GLY A 176 1.08 -37.48 15.75
C GLY A 176 2.49 -37.90 16.20
N GLU A 177 3.50 -37.76 15.33
CA GLU A 177 4.92 -38.00 15.66
C GLU A 177 5.44 -36.99 16.70
N ILE A 178 4.93 -35.76 16.67
CA ILE A 178 5.20 -34.72 17.66
C ILE A 178 3.90 -34.42 18.40
N GLN A 179 3.93 -34.51 19.73
CA GLN A 179 2.83 -34.12 20.59
C GLN A 179 3.33 -33.07 21.59
N VAL A 180 2.63 -31.93 21.64
CA VAL A 180 2.99 -30.80 22.49
C VAL A 180 1.90 -30.62 23.54
N THR A 181 2.22 -30.97 24.78
CA THR A 181 1.26 -30.93 25.91
C THR A 181 1.54 -29.79 26.90
N ASN A 182 2.76 -29.25 26.92
CA ASN A 182 3.13 -28.10 27.75
C ASN A 182 2.56 -26.81 27.14
N SER A 183 1.82 -26.03 27.93
CA SER A 183 1.25 -24.73 27.53
C SER A 183 2.29 -23.70 27.05
N ASN A 184 3.51 -23.71 27.61
CA ASN A 184 4.60 -22.85 27.18
C ASN A 184 5.10 -23.24 25.78
N ALA A 185 5.31 -24.54 25.57
CA ALA A 185 5.71 -25.08 24.27
C ALA A 185 4.65 -24.83 23.20
N GLN A 186 3.36 -25.01 23.53
CA GLN A 186 2.24 -24.71 22.62
C GLN A 186 2.23 -23.24 22.21
N PHE A 187 2.39 -22.32 23.16
CA PHE A 187 2.46 -20.88 22.87
C PHE A 187 3.66 -20.53 21.97
N ILE A 188 4.85 -21.07 22.26
CA ILE A 188 6.05 -20.81 21.45
C ILE A 188 5.89 -21.36 20.03
N ASP A 189 5.33 -22.55 19.91
CA ASP A 189 5.06 -23.15 18.60
C ASP A 189 4.06 -22.32 17.78
N GLU A 190 2.95 -21.88 18.39
CA GLU A 190 1.99 -21.00 17.71
C GLU A 190 2.63 -19.66 17.33
N PHE A 191 3.41 -19.05 18.22
CA PHE A 191 4.14 -17.80 17.97
C PHE A 191 5.05 -17.93 16.73
N ILE A 192 5.81 -19.02 16.65
CA ILE A 192 6.72 -19.32 15.54
C ILE A 192 5.94 -19.61 14.26
N GLU A 193 4.96 -20.51 14.29
CA GLU A 193 4.22 -20.95 13.12
C GLU A 193 3.38 -19.84 12.50
N SER A 194 2.65 -19.09 13.32
CA SER A 194 1.81 -17.98 12.86
C SER A 194 2.66 -16.82 12.34
N GLY A 195 3.75 -16.47 13.03
CA GLY A 195 4.65 -15.39 12.61
C GLY A 195 5.44 -15.73 11.35
N ILE A 196 5.99 -16.94 11.21
CA ILE A 196 6.71 -17.33 9.98
C ILE A 196 5.75 -17.39 8.79
N SER A 197 4.55 -17.97 8.97
CA SER A 197 3.55 -18.03 7.89
C SER A 197 3.17 -16.63 7.42
N THR A 198 2.93 -15.72 8.36
CA THR A 198 2.57 -14.32 8.08
C THR A 198 3.72 -13.57 7.44
N GLY A 199 4.90 -13.53 8.07
CA GLY A 199 6.08 -12.82 7.59
C GLY A 199 6.56 -13.31 6.22
N TYR A 200 6.57 -14.62 5.99
CA TYR A 200 6.90 -15.20 4.69
C TYR A 200 5.84 -14.84 3.63
N GLY A 201 4.56 -14.91 3.98
CA GLY A 201 3.45 -14.52 3.10
C GLY A 201 3.54 -13.04 2.70
N VAL A 202 3.69 -12.14 3.67
CA VAL A 202 3.84 -10.69 3.43
C VAL A 202 5.06 -10.41 2.57
N LEU A 203 6.21 -11.00 2.88
CA LEU A 203 7.43 -10.78 2.12
C LEU A 203 7.31 -11.27 0.67
N THR A 204 6.82 -12.50 0.47
CA THR A 204 6.63 -13.08 -0.86
C THR A 204 5.65 -12.25 -1.68
N PHE A 205 4.58 -11.77 -1.04
CA PHE A 205 3.61 -10.87 -1.63
C PHE A 205 4.23 -9.53 -2.04
N LEU A 206 5.00 -8.88 -1.16
CA LEU A 206 5.70 -7.61 -1.46
C LEU A 206 6.68 -7.75 -2.61
N ILE A 207 7.43 -8.86 -2.68
CA ILE A 207 8.33 -9.16 -3.81
C ILE A 207 7.54 -9.21 -5.13
N SER A 208 6.32 -9.76 -5.13
CA SER A 208 5.49 -9.80 -6.34
C SER A 208 5.10 -8.41 -6.86
N LEU A 209 5.06 -7.40 -5.99
CA LEU A 209 4.70 -6.01 -6.32
C LEU A 209 5.89 -5.17 -6.80
N LEU A 210 7.13 -5.65 -6.64
CA LEU A 210 8.31 -4.89 -7.04
C LEU A 210 8.37 -4.71 -8.56
N SER A 211 8.78 -3.52 -8.98
CA SER A 211 8.91 -3.21 -10.41
C SER A 211 9.95 -4.11 -11.10
N PRO A 212 9.86 -4.33 -12.42
CA PRO A 212 10.83 -5.14 -13.17
C PRO A 212 12.28 -4.71 -12.99
N SER A 213 12.54 -3.42 -12.75
CA SER A 213 13.87 -2.88 -12.52
C SER A 213 14.45 -3.32 -11.17
N VAL A 214 13.63 -3.34 -10.11
CA VAL A 214 14.04 -3.87 -8.80
C VAL A 214 14.14 -5.39 -8.86
N MET A 215 13.17 -6.05 -9.52
CA MET A 215 13.19 -7.50 -9.73
C MET A 215 14.42 -7.96 -10.50
N ARG A 216 14.96 -7.20 -11.46
CA ARG A 216 16.23 -7.53 -12.15
C ARG A 216 17.44 -7.55 -11.22
N VAL A 217 17.48 -6.67 -10.22
CA VAL A 217 18.53 -6.66 -9.19
C VAL A 217 18.38 -7.87 -8.27
N LEU A 218 17.14 -8.26 -7.96
CA LEU A 218 16.83 -9.41 -7.10
C LEU A 218 16.91 -10.77 -7.81
N SER A 219 16.65 -10.83 -9.12
CA SER A 219 16.62 -12.08 -9.91
C SER A 219 17.99 -12.72 -10.05
N PHE A 220 19.07 -11.96 -9.84
CA PHE A 220 20.42 -12.51 -9.70
C PHE A 220 20.54 -13.48 -8.49
N PHE A 221 19.55 -13.52 -7.61
CA PHE A 221 19.57 -14.27 -6.35
C PHE A 221 18.49 -15.36 -6.22
N SER A 222 17.88 -15.80 -7.32
CA SER A 222 16.86 -16.88 -7.34
C SER A 222 15.65 -16.65 -6.44
N MET A 223 15.30 -15.40 -6.17
CA MET A 223 14.09 -15.04 -5.42
C MET A 223 12.90 -15.00 -6.37
N HIS A 224 11.98 -15.95 -6.22
CA HIS A 224 10.70 -15.96 -6.93
C HIS A 224 9.58 -15.80 -5.90
N GLY A 225 8.80 -14.74 -6.03
CA GLY A 225 7.57 -14.55 -5.28
C GLY A 225 6.39 -14.96 -6.14
N GLU A 226 5.81 -16.14 -5.87
CA GLU A 226 4.55 -16.54 -6.50
C GLU A 226 3.39 -15.94 -5.71
N ARG A 227 2.68 -14.97 -6.34
CA ARG A 227 1.60 -14.25 -5.68
C ARG A 227 0.48 -15.18 -5.21
N LYS A 228 0.10 -16.17 -6.02
CA LYS A 228 -0.94 -17.17 -5.71
C LYS A 228 -0.65 -17.85 -4.36
N ASP A 229 0.56 -18.38 -4.21
CA ASP A 229 1.01 -19.04 -2.99
C ASP A 229 1.07 -18.08 -1.80
N ALA A 230 1.55 -16.86 -2.02
CA ALA A 230 1.63 -15.85 -0.96
C ALA A 230 0.23 -15.48 -0.43
N VAL A 231 -0.74 -15.25 -1.31
CA VAL A 231 -2.13 -14.92 -0.95
C VAL A 231 -2.79 -16.11 -0.24
N GLN A 232 -2.60 -17.34 -0.73
CA GLN A 232 -3.12 -18.53 -0.05
C GLN A 232 -2.54 -18.71 1.34
N LEU A 233 -1.23 -18.50 1.50
CA LEU A 233 -0.57 -18.59 2.80
C LEU A 233 -1.06 -17.50 3.76
N LEU A 234 -1.24 -16.26 3.29
CA LEU A 234 -1.80 -15.18 4.10
C LEU A 234 -3.22 -15.51 4.56
N TRP A 235 -4.07 -16.04 3.69
CA TRP A 235 -5.41 -16.50 4.06
C TRP A 235 -5.39 -17.67 5.04
N LYS A 236 -4.40 -18.58 4.97
CA LYS A 236 -4.21 -19.58 6.02
C LYS A 236 -3.80 -18.91 7.34
N ALA A 237 -2.92 -17.92 7.29
CA ALA A 237 -2.45 -17.21 8.47
C ALA A 237 -3.56 -16.42 9.18
N THR A 238 -4.57 -15.90 8.46
CA THR A 238 -5.71 -15.22 9.11
C THR A 238 -6.53 -16.13 10.04
N THR A 239 -6.35 -17.45 9.97
CA THR A 239 -7.03 -18.39 10.89
C THR A 239 -6.44 -18.42 12.30
N TYR A 240 -5.22 -17.90 12.49
CA TYR A 240 -4.66 -17.73 13.83
C TYR A 240 -5.36 -16.59 14.56
N SER A 241 -5.94 -16.87 15.74
CA SER A 241 -6.65 -15.86 16.56
C SER A 241 -5.68 -15.02 17.39
N ASN A 242 -4.69 -14.43 16.74
CA ASN A 242 -3.64 -13.61 17.35
C ASN A 242 -3.22 -12.46 16.41
N MET A 243 -2.29 -11.62 16.86
CA MET A 243 -1.82 -10.45 16.10
C MET A 243 -1.30 -10.81 14.70
N GLN A 244 -0.68 -11.98 14.52
CA GLN A 244 -0.12 -12.38 13.22
C GLN A 244 -1.24 -12.63 12.20
N GLY A 245 -2.32 -13.30 12.60
CA GLY A 245 -3.50 -13.45 11.74
C GLY A 245 -4.13 -12.11 11.36
N ALA A 246 -4.13 -11.14 12.28
CA ALA A 246 -4.60 -9.79 12.02
C ALA A 246 -3.67 -9.00 11.06
N ILE A 247 -2.34 -9.14 11.17
CA ILE A 247 -1.38 -8.55 10.22
C ILE A 247 -1.56 -9.17 8.83
N ALA A 248 -1.76 -10.50 8.74
CA ALA A 248 -2.03 -11.16 7.47
C ALA A 248 -3.27 -10.57 6.79
N LEU A 249 -4.34 -10.34 7.57
CA LEU A 249 -5.55 -9.69 7.08
C LEU A 249 -5.32 -8.23 6.66
N LEU A 250 -4.53 -7.45 7.41
CA LEU A 250 -4.15 -6.08 7.02
C LEU A 250 -3.43 -6.08 5.67
N CYS A 251 -2.53 -7.05 5.43
CA CYS A 251 -1.83 -7.18 4.16
C CYS A 251 -2.79 -7.51 3.00
N LEU A 252 -3.69 -8.48 3.20
CA LEU A 252 -4.72 -8.84 2.22
C LEU A 252 -5.67 -7.68 1.91
N TYR A 253 -6.10 -6.94 2.94
CA TYR A 253 -6.89 -5.73 2.76
C TYR A 253 -6.13 -4.66 2.00
N ALA A 254 -4.88 -4.36 2.37
CA ALA A 254 -4.09 -3.34 1.69
C ALA A 254 -3.95 -3.66 0.19
N PHE A 255 -3.76 -4.94 -0.14
CA PHE A 255 -3.74 -5.37 -1.53
C PHE A 255 -5.10 -5.19 -2.21
N ASN A 256 -6.15 -5.79 -1.66
CA ASN A 256 -7.45 -5.85 -2.32
C ASN A 256 -8.16 -4.50 -2.33
N ALA A 257 -8.15 -3.76 -1.21
CA ALA A 257 -8.92 -2.54 -1.04
C ALA A 257 -8.15 -1.25 -1.39
N LEU A 258 -6.81 -1.26 -1.45
CA LEU A 258 -6.02 -0.07 -1.81
C LEU A 258 -5.36 -0.20 -3.19
N VAL A 259 -4.70 -1.33 -3.46
CA VAL A 259 -3.98 -1.52 -4.73
C VAL A 259 -4.92 -1.96 -5.85
N GLN A 260 -5.65 -3.06 -5.65
CA GLN A 260 -6.54 -3.64 -6.68
C GLN A 260 -7.75 -2.76 -6.98
N SER A 261 -8.27 -2.04 -5.98
CA SER A 261 -9.39 -1.10 -6.19
C SER A 261 -9.04 0.03 -7.16
N SER A 262 -7.75 0.34 -7.30
CA SER A 262 -7.20 1.36 -8.21
C SER A 262 -6.79 0.79 -9.59
N ALA A 263 -6.92 -0.52 -9.79
CA ALA A 263 -6.46 -1.25 -10.98
C ALA A 263 -7.63 -1.56 -11.93
N SER A 264 -7.35 -1.56 -13.23
CA SER A 264 -8.31 -1.94 -14.28
C SER A 264 -8.27 -3.44 -14.60
N ILE A 265 -7.24 -4.16 -14.14
CA ILE A 265 -7.07 -5.61 -14.28
C ILE A 265 -7.00 -6.21 -12.87
N VAL A 266 -8.09 -6.84 -12.47
CA VAL A 266 -8.26 -7.47 -11.15
C VAL A 266 -8.46 -8.98 -11.29
N PRO A 267 -8.26 -9.77 -10.22
CA PRO A 267 -8.57 -11.21 -10.22
C PRO A 267 -10.01 -11.48 -10.67
N LEU A 268 -10.25 -12.64 -11.29
CA LEU A 268 -11.58 -13.01 -11.78
C LEU A 268 -12.59 -13.17 -10.64
N ASP A 269 -12.11 -13.53 -9.45
CA ASP A 269 -12.87 -13.70 -8.22
C ASP A 269 -12.77 -12.48 -7.27
N TYR A 270 -12.42 -11.29 -7.78
CA TYR A 270 -12.17 -10.12 -6.94
C TYR A 270 -13.33 -9.74 -5.99
N ALA A 271 -14.58 -9.96 -6.42
CA ALA A 271 -15.75 -9.75 -5.57
C ALA A 271 -15.80 -10.72 -4.37
N ASP A 272 -15.33 -11.95 -4.55
CA ASP A 272 -15.19 -12.93 -3.46
C ASP A 272 -14.02 -12.55 -2.55
N GLU A 273 -12.90 -12.09 -3.09
CA GLU A 273 -11.76 -11.59 -2.28
C GLU A 273 -12.16 -10.40 -1.38
N LEU A 274 -12.94 -9.45 -1.90
CA LEU A 274 -13.49 -8.36 -1.08
C LEU A 274 -14.44 -8.85 0.00
N ARG A 275 -15.26 -9.87 -0.29
CA ARG A 275 -16.15 -10.49 0.71
C ARG A 275 -15.36 -11.19 1.82
N ARG A 276 -14.34 -11.96 1.45
CA ARG A 276 -13.44 -12.61 2.42
C ARG A 276 -12.73 -11.60 3.31
N CYS A 277 -12.33 -10.45 2.76
CA CYS A 277 -11.76 -9.36 3.55
C CYS A 277 -12.77 -8.81 4.56
N GLN A 278 -14.04 -8.66 4.16
CA GLN A 278 -15.11 -8.21 5.07
C GLN A 278 -15.31 -9.21 6.21
N ASP A 279 -15.47 -10.49 5.88
CA ASP A 279 -15.67 -11.55 6.87
C ASP A 279 -14.48 -11.63 7.86
N GLY A 280 -13.26 -11.47 7.35
CA GLY A 280 -12.05 -11.39 8.16
C GLY A 280 -12.06 -10.19 9.11
N ILE A 281 -12.45 -9.00 8.64
CA ILE A 281 -12.54 -7.81 9.49
C ILE A 281 -13.62 -7.99 10.56
N ASP A 282 -14.78 -8.54 10.20
CA ASP A 282 -15.87 -8.79 11.14
C ASP A 282 -15.44 -9.78 12.23
N ASN A 283 -14.64 -10.79 11.88
CA ASN A 283 -14.04 -11.71 12.86
C ASN A 283 -13.01 -11.02 13.76
N VAL A 284 -12.05 -10.30 13.18
CA VAL A 284 -10.97 -9.64 13.92
C VAL A 284 -11.51 -8.58 14.88
N ARG A 285 -12.62 -7.91 14.55
CA ARG A 285 -13.31 -6.97 15.45
C ARG A 285 -13.93 -7.61 16.68
N GLN A 286 -14.13 -8.94 16.71
CA GLN A 286 -14.51 -9.64 17.93
C GLN A 286 -13.36 -9.65 18.95
N ARG A 287 -12.11 -9.65 18.46
CA ARG A 287 -10.89 -9.57 19.29
C ARG A 287 -10.49 -8.11 19.58
N TYR A 288 -10.57 -7.24 18.58
CA TYR A 288 -10.17 -5.83 18.66
C TYR A 288 -11.38 -4.89 18.51
N SER A 289 -12.31 -4.96 19.46
CA SER A 289 -13.59 -4.24 19.39
C SER A 289 -13.44 -2.71 19.41
N ASN A 290 -12.36 -2.19 19.99
CA ASN A 290 -12.06 -0.76 20.05
C ASN A 290 -11.09 -0.32 18.94
N GLY A 291 -10.56 -1.25 18.14
CA GLY A 291 -9.57 -0.93 17.12
C GLY A 291 -10.15 -0.10 15.97
N ALA A 292 -9.82 1.20 15.99
CA ALA A 292 -10.28 2.21 15.04
C ALA A 292 -9.98 1.86 13.58
N ILE A 293 -8.81 1.29 13.30
CA ILE A 293 -8.39 0.91 11.94
C ILE A 293 -9.39 -0.06 11.29
N TRP A 294 -9.92 -1.02 12.04
CA TRP A 294 -10.85 -2.03 11.53
C TRP A 294 -12.21 -1.43 11.17
N ALA A 295 -12.65 -0.41 11.92
CA ALA A 295 -13.88 0.32 11.61
C ALA A 295 -13.76 1.12 10.30
N VAL A 296 -12.64 1.81 10.10
CA VAL A 296 -12.36 2.54 8.85
C VAL A 296 -12.28 1.59 7.66
N MET A 297 -11.58 0.47 7.81
CA MET A 297 -11.46 -0.53 6.74
C MET A 297 -12.81 -1.14 6.35
N GLN A 298 -13.71 -1.39 7.31
CA GLN A 298 -15.07 -1.86 7.04
C GLN A 298 -15.85 -0.84 6.19
N GLY A 299 -15.76 0.46 6.49
CA GLY A 299 -16.42 1.52 5.71
C GLY A 299 -16.04 1.48 4.22
N LYS A 300 -14.73 1.37 3.95
CA LYS A 300 -14.21 1.26 2.58
C LYS A 300 -14.70 0.01 1.86
N LEU A 301 -14.72 -1.15 2.52
CA LEU A 301 -15.17 -2.40 1.89
C LEU A 301 -16.64 -2.37 1.47
N HIS A 302 -17.53 -1.78 2.28
CA HIS A 302 -18.92 -1.58 1.86
C HIS A 302 -18.99 -0.79 0.56
N TYR A 303 -18.17 0.26 0.45
CA TYR A 303 -18.17 1.07 -0.77
C TYR A 303 -17.66 0.29 -1.99
N LEU A 304 -16.53 -0.40 -1.85
CA LEU A 304 -15.94 -1.20 -2.93
C LEU A 304 -16.86 -2.33 -3.41
N ARG A 305 -17.77 -2.79 -2.54
CA ARG A 305 -18.77 -3.82 -2.84
C ARG A 305 -20.09 -3.27 -3.41
N GLY A 306 -20.17 -1.97 -3.66
CA GLY A 306 -21.35 -1.35 -4.27
C GLY A 306 -22.47 -1.00 -3.28
N ASP A 307 -22.13 -0.73 -2.02
CA ASP A 307 -23.08 -0.26 -0.97
C ASP A 307 -22.67 1.13 -0.45
N PRO A 308 -22.82 2.19 -1.28
CA PRO A 308 -22.41 3.55 -0.92
C PRO A 308 -23.22 4.15 0.22
N GLU A 309 -24.48 3.76 0.40
CA GLU A 309 -25.31 4.21 1.51
C GLU A 309 -24.75 3.73 2.85
N LYS A 310 -24.43 2.43 2.95
CA LYS A 310 -23.85 1.88 4.17
C LYS A 310 -22.46 2.42 4.43
N ALA A 311 -21.65 2.56 3.37
CA ALA A 311 -20.35 3.22 3.48
C ALA A 311 -20.50 4.63 4.06
N LEU A 312 -21.45 5.43 3.55
CA LEU A 312 -21.68 6.78 4.06
C LEU A 312 -22.19 6.81 5.51
N GLU A 313 -23.00 5.84 5.94
CA GLU A 313 -23.42 5.68 7.34
C GLU A 313 -22.20 5.44 8.25
N LEU A 314 -21.32 4.52 7.85
CA LEU A 314 -20.10 4.20 8.57
C LEU A 314 -19.13 5.39 8.58
N GLU A 315 -19.01 6.11 7.46
CA GLU A 315 -18.19 7.32 7.38
C GLU A 315 -18.75 8.49 8.23
N LYS A 316 -20.03 8.51 8.57
CA LYS A 316 -20.57 9.50 9.52
C LYS A 316 -20.37 9.11 10.97
N THR A 317 -20.03 7.84 11.23
CA THR A 317 -19.79 7.36 12.58
C THR A 317 -18.45 7.88 13.08
N ARG A 318 -18.45 8.49 14.28
CA ARG A 318 -17.23 8.95 14.92
C ARG A 318 -16.39 7.73 15.29
N VAL A 319 -15.11 7.78 14.91
CA VAL A 319 -14.10 6.82 15.37
C VAL A 319 -13.40 7.45 16.57
N ASP A 320 -13.42 6.76 17.70
CA ASP A 320 -12.73 7.21 18.92
C ASP A 320 -11.29 6.69 18.87
N THR A 321 -10.38 7.54 18.40
CA THR A 321 -8.96 7.22 18.30
C THR A 321 -8.12 8.46 18.54
N SER A 322 -6.95 8.26 19.15
CA SER A 322 -5.93 9.30 19.27
C SER A 322 -4.95 9.30 18.09
N MET A 323 -5.05 8.32 17.19
CA MET A 323 -4.19 8.21 16.01
C MET A 323 -4.69 9.09 14.87
N GLU A 324 -4.09 10.28 14.73
CA GLU A 324 -4.37 11.22 13.64
C GLU A 324 -4.24 10.59 12.24
N GLN A 325 -3.33 9.60 12.07
CA GLN A 325 -3.15 8.90 10.80
C GLN A 325 -4.39 8.09 10.40
N ILE A 326 -5.07 7.45 11.35
CA ILE A 326 -6.32 6.70 11.09
C ILE A 326 -7.45 7.67 10.76
N ILE A 327 -7.53 8.79 11.47
CA ILE A 327 -8.52 9.85 11.20
C ILE A 327 -8.32 10.42 9.80
N ALA A 328 -7.06 10.70 9.42
CA ALA A 328 -6.72 11.22 8.10
C ALA A 328 -7.06 10.22 6.98
N MET A 329 -6.75 8.93 7.17
CA MET A 329 -7.11 7.86 6.22
C MET A 329 -8.62 7.82 6.00
N LYS A 330 -9.39 7.85 7.09
CA LYS A 330 -10.85 7.88 7.04
C LYS A 330 -11.39 9.12 6.31
N GLY A 331 -10.86 10.31 6.62
CA GLY A 331 -11.28 11.55 5.96
C GLY A 331 -10.96 11.56 4.46
N PHE A 332 -9.84 10.97 4.06
CA PHE A 332 -9.50 10.79 2.65
C PHE A 332 -10.49 9.86 1.95
N ASP A 333 -10.79 8.70 2.54
CA ASP A 333 -11.78 7.75 1.99
C ASP A 333 -13.18 8.38 1.92
N THR A 334 -13.57 9.19 2.91
CA THR A 334 -14.80 9.98 2.89
C THR A 334 -14.83 10.97 1.72
N ALA A 335 -13.75 11.73 1.47
CA ALA A 335 -13.69 12.68 0.36
C ALA A 335 -13.82 11.97 -1.00
N MET A 336 -13.18 10.80 -1.16
CA MET A 336 -13.28 9.98 -2.37
C MET A 336 -14.68 9.40 -2.55
N LEU A 337 -15.30 8.88 -1.48
CA LEU A 337 -16.69 8.44 -1.48
C LEU A 337 -17.62 9.56 -1.97
N PHE A 338 -17.47 10.78 -1.44
CA PHE A 338 -18.29 11.92 -1.85
C PHE A 338 -18.14 12.27 -3.33
N VAL A 339 -16.93 12.22 -3.90
CA VAL A 339 -16.75 12.40 -5.36
C VAL A 339 -17.51 11.33 -6.13
N GLY A 340 -17.39 10.07 -5.70
CA GLY A 340 -18.05 8.95 -6.36
C GLY A 340 -19.57 9.01 -6.34
N ILE A 341 -20.16 9.56 -5.28
CA ILE A 341 -21.61 9.84 -5.19
C ILE A 341 -21.98 11.28 -5.55
N ARG A 342 -21.08 12.00 -6.23
CA ARG A 342 -21.27 13.36 -6.78
C ARG A 342 -21.63 14.44 -5.75
N LYS A 343 -21.27 14.27 -4.48
CA LYS A 343 -21.40 15.27 -3.41
C LYS A 343 -20.18 16.18 -3.36
N PHE A 344 -19.98 16.97 -4.41
CA PHE A 344 -18.74 17.73 -4.59
C PHE A 344 -18.49 18.82 -3.53
N LYS A 345 -19.54 19.43 -2.97
CA LYS A 345 -19.42 20.40 -1.88
C LYS A 345 -18.85 19.74 -0.63
N GLU A 346 -19.41 18.58 -0.26
CA GLU A 346 -18.97 17.78 0.87
C GLU A 346 -17.59 17.17 0.64
N ALA A 347 -17.28 16.73 -0.59
CA ALA A 347 -15.95 16.25 -0.96
C ALA A 347 -14.88 17.33 -0.77
N ALA A 348 -15.16 18.56 -1.20
CA ALA A 348 -14.25 19.69 -1.04
C ALA A 348 -14.03 20.05 0.43
N GLN A 349 -15.07 20.00 1.27
CA GLN A 349 -14.92 20.24 2.70
C GLN A 349 -14.10 19.12 3.36
N ALA A 350 -14.46 17.86 3.11
CA ALA A 350 -13.81 16.70 3.72
C ALA A 350 -12.30 16.64 3.43
N ILE A 351 -11.88 16.98 2.20
CA ILE A 351 -10.45 16.99 1.88
C ILE A 351 -9.72 18.18 2.51
N LEU A 352 -10.38 19.34 2.68
CA LEU A 352 -9.76 20.53 3.29
C LEU A 352 -9.59 20.34 4.80
N ASP A 353 -10.51 19.63 5.44
CA ASP A 353 -10.39 19.27 6.87
C ASP A 353 -9.13 18.44 7.15
N LEU A 354 -8.58 17.74 6.13
CA LEU A 354 -7.31 17.01 6.27
C LEU A 354 -6.08 17.92 6.37
N GLU A 355 -6.15 19.17 5.94
CA GLU A 355 -5.01 20.09 6.00
C GLU A 355 -4.57 20.38 7.44
N ASP A 356 -5.55 20.46 8.35
CA ASP A 356 -5.32 20.69 9.77
C ASP A 356 -4.90 19.41 10.50
N LEU A 357 -5.11 18.23 9.89
CA LEU A 357 -4.87 16.91 10.49
C LEU A 357 -3.52 16.30 10.15
N ASN A 358 -2.95 16.57 8.97
CA ASN A 358 -1.68 15.97 8.58
C ASN A 358 -0.89 16.83 7.57
N SER A 359 0.38 16.44 7.35
CA SER A 359 1.31 17.17 6.50
C SER A 359 1.54 16.58 5.09
N TRP A 360 0.77 15.55 4.69
CA TRP A 360 1.02 14.69 3.54
C TRP A 360 1.12 15.46 2.22
N SER A 361 0.03 16.05 1.71
CA SER A 361 0.08 16.94 0.54
C SER A 361 -1.04 17.97 0.53
N HIS A 362 -0.84 19.07 1.27
CA HIS A 362 -1.73 20.25 1.21
C HIS A 362 -1.91 20.81 -0.21
N SER A 363 -0.87 20.65 -1.05
CA SER A 363 -0.97 20.97 -2.48
C SER A 363 -2.05 20.15 -3.18
N PHE A 364 -2.05 18.82 -2.97
CA PHE A 364 -3.09 17.95 -3.49
C PHE A 364 -4.47 18.24 -2.88
N TYR A 365 -4.56 18.51 -1.58
CA TYR A 365 -5.85 18.81 -0.92
C TYR A 365 -6.52 20.06 -1.52
N ARG A 366 -5.76 21.16 -1.71
CA ARG A 366 -6.27 22.36 -2.40
C ARG A 366 -6.63 22.09 -3.86
N PHE A 367 -5.80 21.32 -4.59
CA PHE A 367 -6.11 20.96 -5.97
C PHE A 367 -7.43 20.18 -6.07
N PHE A 368 -7.58 19.13 -5.25
CA PHE A 368 -8.77 18.29 -5.19
C PHE A 368 -10.02 19.10 -4.82
N ALA A 369 -9.92 19.94 -3.78
CA ALA A 369 -11.00 20.83 -3.37
C ALA A 369 -11.38 21.80 -4.49
N GLY A 370 -10.39 22.39 -5.18
CA GLY A 370 -10.62 23.26 -6.33
C GLY A 370 -11.36 22.57 -7.47
N CYS A 371 -10.98 21.33 -7.82
CA CYS A 371 -11.68 20.51 -8.81
C CYS A 371 -13.15 20.25 -8.41
N CYS A 372 -13.39 19.90 -7.14
CA CYS A 372 -14.73 19.64 -6.63
C CYS A 372 -15.59 20.91 -6.58
N MET A 373 -15.05 22.03 -6.08
CA MET A 373 -15.74 23.31 -6.02
C MET A 373 -16.11 23.83 -7.41
N LEU A 374 -15.24 23.64 -8.40
CA LEU A 374 -15.53 23.97 -9.80
C LEU A 374 -16.72 23.17 -10.32
N GLN A 375 -16.75 21.86 -10.07
CA GLN A 375 -17.86 21.02 -10.51
C GLN A 375 -19.16 21.39 -9.79
N HIS A 376 -19.12 21.61 -8.48
CA HIS A 376 -20.28 22.05 -7.72
C HIS A 376 -20.85 23.39 -8.24
N SER A 377 -19.98 24.35 -8.54
CA SER A 377 -20.37 25.63 -9.15
C SER A 377 -21.09 25.44 -10.49
N ARG A 378 -20.57 24.57 -11.36
CA ARG A 378 -21.17 24.24 -12.67
C ARG A 378 -22.55 23.59 -12.51
N GLU A 379 -22.70 22.67 -11.56
CA GLU A 379 -23.98 21.99 -11.29
C GLU A 379 -25.03 22.94 -10.71
N LEU A 380 -24.65 23.82 -9.78
CA LEU A 380 -25.53 24.89 -9.29
C LEU A 380 -26.06 25.74 -10.45
N LYS A 381 -25.18 26.17 -11.36
CA LYS A 381 -25.57 26.99 -12.51
C LYS A 381 -26.51 26.25 -13.47
N ASN A 382 -26.20 25.00 -13.79
CA ASN A 382 -26.97 24.19 -14.74
C ASN A 382 -28.35 23.80 -14.18
N ASN A 383 -28.46 23.59 -12.88
CA ASN A 383 -29.71 23.17 -12.22
C ASN A 383 -30.58 24.35 -11.76
N GLY A 384 -30.23 25.59 -12.12
CA GLY A 384 -30.98 26.79 -11.71
C GLY A 384 -30.87 27.09 -10.21
N GLY A 385 -29.78 26.67 -9.57
CA GLY A 385 -29.45 26.95 -8.17
C GLY A 385 -29.04 28.42 -7.94
N ASN A 386 -28.57 28.71 -6.73
CA ASN A 386 -28.18 30.06 -6.35
C ASN A 386 -26.94 30.54 -7.15
N ILE A 387 -27.13 31.61 -7.94
CA ILE A 387 -26.10 32.20 -8.80
C ILE A 387 -24.93 32.76 -7.98
N GLU A 388 -25.20 33.46 -6.89
CA GLU A 388 -24.17 34.03 -6.02
C GLU A 388 -23.34 32.92 -5.35
N GLU A 389 -23.98 31.84 -4.91
CA GLU A 389 -23.27 30.67 -4.38
C GLU A 389 -22.39 30.02 -5.46
N SER A 390 -22.92 29.85 -6.68
CA SER A 390 -22.15 29.33 -7.82
C SER A 390 -20.92 30.17 -8.15
N GLU A 391 -21.06 31.51 -8.20
CA GLU A 391 -19.94 32.43 -8.46
C GLU A 391 -18.90 32.42 -7.33
N ASN A 392 -19.33 32.34 -6.07
CA ASN A 392 -18.44 32.22 -4.92
C ASN A 392 -17.62 30.93 -4.95
N TYR A 393 -18.24 29.79 -5.29
CA TYR A 393 -17.53 28.53 -5.45
C TYR A 393 -16.57 28.55 -6.64
N LEU A 394 -16.96 29.19 -7.75
CA LEU A 394 -16.08 29.35 -8.92
C LEU A 394 -14.82 30.15 -8.55
N ALA A 395 -14.98 31.27 -7.84
CA ALA A 395 -13.86 32.10 -7.40
C ALA A 395 -12.90 31.32 -6.50
N LYS A 396 -13.43 30.61 -5.49
CA LYS A 396 -12.63 29.76 -4.60
C LYS A 396 -11.95 28.62 -5.32
N ALA A 397 -12.62 27.99 -6.28
CA ALA A 397 -12.04 26.93 -7.09
C ALA A 397 -10.80 27.43 -7.84
N ILE A 398 -10.90 28.59 -8.51
CA ILE A 398 -9.78 29.21 -9.22
C ILE A 398 -8.65 29.58 -8.25
N GLU A 399 -8.98 30.12 -7.08
CA GLU A 399 -8.01 30.45 -6.04
C GLU A 399 -7.20 29.22 -5.62
N TYR A 400 -7.87 28.12 -5.23
CA TYR A 400 -7.20 26.91 -4.76
C TYR A 400 -6.42 26.20 -5.87
N LEU A 401 -6.93 26.18 -7.09
CA LEU A 401 -6.20 25.62 -8.23
C LEU A 401 -4.92 26.40 -8.53
N LYS A 402 -4.93 27.73 -8.41
CA LYS A 402 -3.71 28.55 -8.57
C LYS A 402 -2.77 28.48 -7.37
N GLN A 403 -3.30 28.30 -6.16
CA GLN A 403 -2.50 28.18 -4.95
C GLN A 403 -1.75 26.85 -4.90
N SER A 404 -2.36 25.75 -5.38
CA SER A 404 -1.84 24.40 -5.19
C SER A 404 -0.40 24.19 -5.68
N PRO A 405 0.06 24.68 -6.85
CA PRO A 405 1.46 24.48 -7.29
C PRO A 405 2.46 25.23 -6.40
N THR A 406 2.06 26.37 -5.83
CA THR A 406 2.93 27.19 -4.96
C THR A 406 3.23 26.50 -3.63
N LEU A 407 2.36 25.59 -3.19
CA LEU A 407 2.54 24.82 -1.96
C LEU A 407 3.58 23.70 -2.11
N VAL A 408 3.83 23.23 -3.34
CA VAL A 408 4.91 22.26 -3.63
C VAL A 408 6.27 22.96 -3.51
N GLN A 409 6.40 24.14 -4.14
CA GLN A 409 7.66 24.88 -4.23
C GLN A 409 8.17 25.36 -2.86
N LYS A 410 7.29 25.48 -1.86
CA LYS A 410 7.65 25.88 -0.49
C LYS A 410 8.31 24.75 0.32
N LYS A 411 8.18 23.49 -0.08
CA LYS A 411 8.69 22.35 0.71
C LYS A 411 10.09 21.91 0.21
N LYS A 412 11.08 21.86 1.11
CA LYS A 412 12.41 21.27 0.85
C LYS A 412 12.40 19.73 0.96
N ARG A 413 11.46 19.07 0.29
CA ARG A 413 11.35 17.60 0.29
C ARG A 413 11.21 17.07 -1.14
N ARG A 414 11.32 15.76 -1.28
CA ARG A 414 10.99 15.08 -2.55
C ARG A 414 9.53 15.38 -2.92
N VAL A 415 9.33 15.84 -4.16
CA VAL A 415 8.00 16.10 -4.73
C VAL A 415 7.30 14.76 -5.00
N LEU A 416 6.04 14.64 -4.58
CA LEU A 416 5.25 13.44 -4.82
C LEU A 416 4.83 13.36 -6.31
N PRO A 417 4.65 12.16 -6.89
CA PRO A 417 4.20 12.03 -8.28
C PRO A 417 2.89 12.78 -8.58
N VAL A 418 1.93 12.74 -7.65
CA VAL A 418 0.66 13.50 -7.76
C VAL A 418 0.88 15.02 -7.72
N GLU A 419 1.88 15.49 -6.97
CA GLU A 419 2.25 16.92 -6.93
C GLU A 419 2.89 17.35 -8.26
N MET A 420 3.69 16.48 -8.89
CA MET A 420 4.21 16.74 -10.25
C MET A 420 3.07 16.82 -11.27
N TYR A 421 2.11 15.90 -11.19
CA TYR A 421 0.92 15.89 -12.05
C TYR A 421 0.12 17.18 -11.93
N LEU A 422 -0.24 17.57 -10.71
CA LEU A 422 -1.10 18.75 -10.50
C LEU A 422 -0.38 20.04 -10.90
N VAL A 423 0.94 20.16 -10.66
CA VAL A 423 1.71 21.35 -11.05
C VAL A 423 1.69 21.51 -12.56
N ARG A 424 1.99 20.44 -13.30
CA ARG A 424 1.93 20.42 -14.77
C ARG A 424 0.52 20.75 -15.27
N LYS A 425 -0.50 20.13 -14.66
CA LYS A 425 -1.89 20.27 -15.09
C LYS A 425 -2.40 21.71 -14.92
N VAL A 426 -2.13 22.33 -13.77
CA VAL A 426 -2.49 23.74 -13.53
C VAL A 426 -1.74 24.66 -14.51
N GLN A 427 -0.44 24.44 -14.72
CA GLN A 427 0.33 25.23 -15.67
C GLN A 427 -0.24 25.14 -17.09
N LYS A 428 -0.63 23.93 -17.55
CA LYS A 428 -1.31 23.73 -18.84
C LYS A 428 -2.56 24.60 -18.95
N TRP A 429 -3.41 24.62 -17.92
CA TRP A 429 -4.63 25.43 -17.93
C TRP A 429 -4.33 26.92 -17.89
N GLU A 430 -3.31 27.37 -17.15
CA GLU A 430 -2.90 28.78 -17.13
C GLU A 430 -2.36 29.25 -18.48
N ASP A 431 -1.48 28.45 -19.11
CA ASP A 431 -0.93 28.74 -20.44
C ASP A 431 -2.05 28.88 -21.47
N ARG A 432 -3.04 27.98 -21.42
CA ARG A 432 -4.19 28.00 -22.30
C ARG A 432 -5.12 29.18 -22.00
N ALA A 433 -5.39 29.48 -20.74
CA ALA A 433 -6.20 30.64 -20.33
C ALA A 433 -5.58 31.95 -20.85
N ALA A 434 -4.25 32.09 -20.75
CA ALA A 434 -3.52 33.22 -21.27
C ALA A 434 -3.60 33.32 -22.81
N LYS A 435 -3.42 32.19 -23.52
CA LYS A 435 -3.54 32.11 -24.98
C LYS A 435 -4.93 32.51 -25.48
N LEU A 436 -5.98 32.04 -24.81
CA LEU A 436 -7.38 32.28 -25.19
C LEU A 436 -7.94 33.59 -24.60
N LYS A 437 -7.22 34.24 -23.66
CA LYS A 437 -7.65 35.43 -22.92
C LYS A 437 -8.97 35.21 -22.15
N VAL A 438 -9.10 34.04 -21.52
CA VAL A 438 -10.24 33.65 -20.68
C VAL A 438 -9.79 33.40 -19.24
N ASN A 439 -10.73 33.22 -18.31
CA ASN A 439 -10.36 32.81 -16.95
C ASN A 439 -9.89 31.34 -16.92
N LEU A 440 -9.31 30.92 -15.79
CA LEU A 440 -8.76 29.57 -15.64
C LEU A 440 -9.82 28.46 -15.84
N ALA A 441 -11.05 28.67 -15.35
CA ALA A 441 -12.12 27.67 -15.42
C ALA A 441 -12.64 27.47 -16.85
N ASP A 442 -12.65 28.53 -17.67
CA ASP A 442 -13.05 28.50 -19.08
C ASP A 442 -11.97 27.88 -19.98
N ALA A 443 -10.72 27.76 -19.50
CA ALA A 443 -9.65 27.08 -20.21
C ALA A 443 -9.71 25.54 -20.06
N MET A 444 -10.61 25.02 -19.21
CA MET A 444 -10.77 23.60 -18.91
C MET A 444 -11.97 23.02 -19.65
N ASP A 445 -11.72 22.42 -20.82
CA ASP A 445 -12.76 21.75 -21.62
C ASP A 445 -13.38 20.58 -20.87
N ILE A 446 -12.53 19.74 -20.28
CA ILE A 446 -12.93 18.53 -19.55
C ILE A 446 -13.00 18.88 -18.06
N PRO A 447 -14.12 18.57 -17.36
CA PRO A 447 -14.20 18.71 -15.91
C PRO A 447 -13.07 17.93 -15.21
N PRO A 448 -12.19 18.61 -14.44
CA PRO A 448 -11.02 17.95 -13.84
C PRO A 448 -11.34 16.80 -12.88
N TYR A 449 -12.54 16.78 -12.29
CA TYR A 449 -12.96 15.71 -11.39
C TYR A 449 -13.04 14.34 -12.08
N ILE A 450 -13.26 14.30 -13.41
CA ILE A 450 -13.32 13.03 -14.17
C ILE A 450 -11.93 12.39 -14.24
N GLU A 451 -10.87 13.20 -14.38
CA GLU A 451 -9.51 12.70 -14.26
C GLU A 451 -9.21 12.21 -12.85
N LEU A 452 -9.72 12.89 -11.81
CA LEU A 452 -9.57 12.43 -10.42
C LEU A 452 -10.22 11.06 -10.20
N ILE A 453 -11.40 10.81 -10.78
CA ILE A 453 -12.04 9.49 -10.73
C ILE A 453 -11.13 8.42 -11.33
N TYR A 454 -10.58 8.66 -12.53
CA TYR A 454 -9.67 7.68 -13.14
C TYR A 454 -8.38 7.47 -12.34
N ILE A 455 -7.82 8.51 -11.72
CA ILE A 455 -6.55 8.39 -11.00
C ILE A 455 -6.74 7.76 -9.62
N PHE A 456 -7.82 8.08 -8.91
CA PHE A 456 -7.98 7.79 -7.48
C PHE A 456 -9.27 7.07 -7.08
N VAL A 457 -10.29 7.04 -7.94
CA VAL A 457 -11.65 6.58 -7.56
C VAL A 457 -12.23 5.63 -8.61
N THR A 458 -11.40 4.78 -9.18
CA THR A 458 -11.76 3.88 -10.30
C THR A 458 -12.88 2.91 -9.97
N TRP A 459 -13.08 2.57 -8.70
CA TRP A 459 -14.18 1.70 -8.27
C TRP A 459 -15.57 2.35 -8.39
N CYS A 460 -15.69 3.68 -8.48
CA CYS A 460 -16.97 4.34 -8.82
C CYS A 460 -17.46 3.98 -10.22
N LEU A 461 -16.58 3.49 -11.07
CA LEU A 461 -16.90 3.05 -12.44
C LEU A 461 -17.62 1.70 -12.46
N ASN A 462 -18.08 1.20 -11.31
CA ASN A 462 -18.96 0.03 -11.22
C ASN A 462 -20.45 0.40 -11.17
N ASP A 463 -20.79 1.69 -11.01
CA ASP A 463 -22.17 2.19 -11.02
C ASP A 463 -22.60 2.61 -12.45
N PRO A 464 -23.55 1.90 -13.08
CA PRO A 464 -24.04 2.23 -14.41
C PRO A 464 -24.64 3.63 -14.54
N GLU A 465 -25.33 4.13 -13.51
CA GLU A 465 -25.97 5.46 -13.57
C GLU A 465 -24.90 6.55 -13.61
N HIS A 466 -23.88 6.41 -12.75
CA HIS A 466 -22.73 7.31 -12.73
C HIS A 466 -21.96 7.29 -14.06
N LEU A 467 -21.73 6.10 -14.64
CA LEU A 467 -21.05 5.96 -15.94
C LEU A 467 -21.79 6.67 -17.08
N LEU A 468 -23.12 6.61 -17.10
CA LEU A 468 -23.94 7.31 -18.11
C LEU A 468 -23.83 8.84 -17.97
N ILE A 469 -23.75 9.34 -16.74
CA ILE A 469 -23.53 10.77 -16.48
C ILE A 469 -22.13 11.18 -16.99
N LEU A 470 -21.09 10.43 -16.62
CA LEU A 470 -19.71 10.70 -17.08
C LEU A 470 -19.61 10.69 -18.61
N ARG A 471 -20.22 9.69 -19.25
CA ARG A 471 -20.31 9.61 -20.71
C ARG A 471 -20.95 10.86 -21.30
N SER A 472 -22.10 11.26 -20.79
CA SER A 472 -22.85 12.42 -21.31
C SER A 472 -22.07 13.73 -21.13
N GLU A 473 -21.41 13.92 -19.99
CA GLU A 473 -20.56 15.09 -19.77
C GLU A 473 -19.37 15.13 -20.71
N LEU A 474 -18.68 14.00 -20.88
CA LEU A 474 -17.54 13.89 -21.80
C LEU A 474 -17.96 14.13 -23.25
N GLU A 475 -19.08 13.57 -23.72
CA GLU A 475 -19.59 13.78 -25.09
C GLU A 475 -19.97 15.24 -25.37
N ARG A 476 -20.31 16.03 -24.34
CA ARG A 476 -20.62 17.46 -24.46
C ARG A 476 -19.38 18.37 -24.46
N CYS A 477 -18.22 17.85 -24.04
CA CYS A 477 -16.98 18.64 -24.01
C CYS A 477 -16.53 19.00 -25.43
N GLN A 478 -16.14 20.25 -25.65
CA GLN A 478 -15.62 20.74 -26.93
C GLN A 478 -14.11 20.91 -26.85
N CYS A 479 -13.37 19.83 -27.07
CA CYS A 479 -11.91 19.86 -27.05
C CYS A 479 -11.36 20.40 -28.37
N THR A 480 -10.49 21.41 -28.30
CA THR A 480 -9.91 22.05 -29.50
C THR A 480 -8.42 21.79 -29.70
N GLU A 481 -7.68 21.49 -28.64
CA GLU A 481 -6.27 21.10 -28.73
C GLU A 481 -6.16 19.56 -28.79
N ASP A 482 -5.19 19.05 -29.57
CA ASP A 482 -5.02 17.61 -29.81
C ASP A 482 -4.90 16.80 -28.50
N ASP A 483 -4.26 17.37 -27.46
CA ASP A 483 -4.12 16.72 -26.16
C ASP A 483 -5.43 16.69 -25.35
N GLY A 484 -6.29 17.70 -25.52
CA GLY A 484 -7.66 17.69 -24.98
C GLY A 484 -8.52 16.62 -25.65
N VAL A 485 -8.43 16.50 -26.98
CA VAL A 485 -9.12 15.45 -27.74
C VAL A 485 -8.60 14.07 -27.32
N ALA A 486 -7.29 13.91 -27.11
CA ALA A 486 -6.68 12.68 -26.59
C ALA A 486 -7.29 12.27 -25.25
N LEU A 487 -7.39 13.23 -24.33
CA LEU A 487 -7.91 13.00 -22.99
C LEU A 487 -9.40 12.65 -23.01
N GLN A 488 -10.19 13.34 -23.82
CA GLN A 488 -11.61 13.06 -23.99
C GLN A 488 -11.84 11.65 -24.53
N GLU A 489 -11.13 11.28 -25.61
CA GLU A 489 -11.25 9.96 -26.23
C GLU A 489 -10.79 8.85 -25.27
N PHE A 490 -9.73 9.09 -24.50
CA PHE A 490 -9.24 8.16 -23.49
C PHE A 490 -10.27 7.92 -22.37
N LEU A 491 -10.78 8.99 -21.75
CA LEU A 491 -11.76 8.88 -20.67
C LEU A 491 -13.07 8.25 -21.16
N LEU A 492 -13.53 8.59 -22.38
CA LEU A 492 -14.67 7.91 -23.00
C LEU A 492 -14.39 6.43 -23.22
N ALA A 493 -13.17 6.05 -23.60
CA ALA A 493 -12.84 4.64 -23.77
C ALA A 493 -12.94 3.85 -22.47
N VAL A 494 -12.45 4.43 -21.35
CA VAL A 494 -12.59 3.84 -20.01
C VAL A 494 -14.06 3.67 -19.66
N VAL A 495 -14.87 4.72 -19.81
CA VAL A 495 -16.31 4.67 -19.53
C VAL A 495 -17.01 3.61 -20.39
N GLU A 496 -16.71 3.54 -21.68
CA GLU A 496 -17.31 2.56 -22.60
C GLU A 496 -16.91 1.12 -22.25
N ARG A 497 -15.66 0.88 -21.77
CA ARG A 497 -15.24 -0.44 -21.28
C ARG A 497 -16.07 -0.88 -20.07
N HIS A 498 -16.23 0.02 -19.10
CA HIS A 498 -17.05 -0.25 -17.90
C HIS A 498 -18.54 -0.42 -18.23
N LEU A 499 -19.05 0.27 -19.25
CA LEU A 499 -20.40 0.03 -19.82
C LEU A 499 -20.49 -1.25 -20.68
N LYS A 500 -19.40 -2.01 -20.83
CA LYS A 500 -19.28 -3.22 -21.67
C LYS A 500 -19.48 -2.97 -23.16
N ASN A 501 -19.33 -1.73 -23.61
CA ASN A 501 -19.33 -1.34 -25.03
C ASN A 501 -17.91 -1.51 -25.61
N TYR A 502 -17.41 -2.74 -25.61
CA TYR A 502 -16.00 -3.04 -25.90
C TYR A 502 -15.52 -2.56 -27.27
N GLU A 503 -16.34 -2.67 -28.31
CA GLU A 503 -15.98 -2.16 -29.65
C GLU A 503 -15.79 -0.64 -29.69
N SER A 504 -16.66 0.12 -29.00
CA SER A 504 -16.53 1.57 -28.86
C SER A 504 -15.25 1.91 -28.11
N SER A 505 -15.02 1.25 -26.98
CA SER A 505 -13.82 1.43 -26.16
C SER A 505 -12.53 1.13 -26.96
N ARG A 506 -12.47 -0.01 -27.63
CA ARG A 506 -11.34 -0.43 -28.47
C ARG A 506 -11.04 0.60 -29.57
N ALA A 507 -12.06 1.06 -30.29
CA ALA A 507 -11.91 2.05 -31.35
C ALA A 507 -11.35 3.39 -30.81
N ARG A 508 -11.81 3.82 -29.63
CA ARG A 508 -11.32 5.02 -28.94
C ARG A 508 -9.86 4.87 -28.50
N LEU A 509 -9.50 3.75 -27.87
CA LEU A 509 -8.12 3.47 -27.44
C LEU A 509 -7.16 3.44 -28.64
N ILE A 510 -7.56 2.83 -29.77
CA ILE A 510 -6.76 2.83 -31.00
C ILE A 510 -6.52 4.26 -31.50
N ARG A 511 -7.53 5.14 -31.47
CA ARG A 511 -7.35 6.54 -31.84
C ARG A 511 -6.34 7.24 -30.92
N VAL A 512 -6.45 7.03 -29.61
CA VAL A 512 -5.54 7.60 -28.62
C VAL A 512 -4.09 7.13 -28.86
N MET A 513 -3.87 5.83 -29.04
CA MET A 513 -2.53 5.27 -29.28
C MET A 513 -1.89 5.75 -30.59
N ASN A 514 -2.69 6.20 -31.57
CA ASN A 514 -2.23 6.73 -32.84
C ASN A 514 -2.06 8.26 -32.85
N MET A 515 -2.27 8.94 -31.73
CA MET A 515 -2.05 10.39 -31.65
C MET A 515 -0.57 10.77 -31.71
N ASN A 516 -0.31 12.02 -32.07
CA ASN A 516 1.05 12.51 -32.27
C ASN A 516 1.87 12.50 -30.96
N LYS A 517 2.75 11.50 -30.84
CA LYS A 517 3.64 11.31 -29.69
C LYS A 517 4.58 12.50 -29.47
N ASP A 518 5.10 13.10 -30.53
CA ASP A 518 6.02 14.24 -30.45
C ASP A 518 5.30 15.49 -29.93
N TYR A 519 4.03 15.65 -30.29
CA TYR A 519 3.19 16.70 -29.72
C TYR A 519 2.87 16.44 -28.25
N LEU A 520 2.41 15.24 -27.91
CA LEU A 520 2.01 14.89 -26.55
C LEU A 520 3.16 14.84 -25.54
N SER A 521 4.40 14.66 -26.00
CA SER A 521 5.60 14.67 -25.15
C SER A 521 6.16 16.07 -24.87
N GLN A 522 5.57 17.13 -25.45
CA GLN A 522 5.95 18.50 -25.13
C GLN A 522 5.62 18.86 -23.68
N ALA A 523 6.28 19.91 -23.17
CA ALA A 523 6.00 20.44 -21.84
C ALA A 523 4.51 20.79 -21.67
N ASN A 524 3.96 20.54 -20.48
CA ASN A 524 2.58 20.83 -20.11
C ASN A 524 1.52 20.12 -20.97
N ARG A 525 1.83 18.95 -21.55
CA ARG A 525 0.87 18.08 -22.25
C ARG A 525 0.54 16.82 -21.46
N ASP A 526 -0.55 16.14 -21.83
CA ASP A 526 -1.02 14.94 -21.14
C ASP A 526 -0.41 13.64 -21.70
N PHE A 527 0.93 13.57 -21.72
CA PHE A 527 1.67 12.42 -22.26
C PHE A 527 1.30 11.08 -21.60
N TRP A 528 0.94 11.11 -20.32
CA TRP A 528 0.56 9.95 -19.50
C TRP A 528 -0.62 9.14 -20.10
N ILE A 529 -1.42 9.74 -20.98
CA ILE A 529 -2.56 9.10 -21.64
C ILE A 529 -2.09 7.98 -22.58
N LEU A 530 -0.99 8.15 -23.31
CA LEU A 530 -0.51 7.15 -24.28
C LEU A 530 -0.17 5.80 -23.63
N PRO A 531 0.68 5.74 -22.59
CA PRO A 531 0.93 4.47 -21.92
C PRO A 531 -0.32 3.96 -21.17
N SER A 532 -1.17 4.85 -20.66
CA SER A 532 -2.43 4.44 -20.02
C SER A 532 -3.40 3.80 -21.02
N ALA A 533 -3.43 4.24 -22.28
CA ALA A 533 -4.26 3.63 -23.32
C ALA A 533 -3.82 2.20 -23.65
N HIS A 534 -2.52 1.90 -23.59
CA HIS A 534 -2.04 0.52 -23.68
C HIS A 534 -2.49 -0.32 -22.48
N TYR A 535 -2.41 0.23 -21.27
CA TYR A 535 -2.89 -0.44 -20.06
C TYR A 535 -4.41 -0.72 -20.11
N GLU A 536 -5.21 0.26 -20.51
CA GLU A 536 -6.66 0.10 -20.68
C GLU A 536 -7.03 -0.83 -21.84
N MET A 537 -6.22 -0.90 -22.89
CA MET A 537 -6.39 -1.92 -23.93
C MET A 537 -6.13 -3.33 -23.36
N ALA A 538 -5.13 -3.49 -22.51
CA ALA A 538 -4.90 -4.75 -21.81
C ALA A 538 -6.09 -5.11 -20.90
N ALA A 539 -6.65 -4.14 -20.18
CA ALA A 539 -7.84 -4.33 -19.36
C ALA A 539 -9.07 -4.75 -20.19
N LEU A 540 -9.25 -4.14 -21.38
CA LEU A 540 -10.31 -4.51 -22.31
C LEU A 540 -10.20 -5.97 -22.75
N GLU A 541 -9.01 -6.42 -23.15
CA GLU A 541 -8.82 -7.83 -23.56
C GLU A 541 -9.05 -8.79 -22.38
N TRP A 542 -8.62 -8.40 -21.17
CA TRP A 542 -8.86 -9.17 -19.95
C TRP A 542 -10.35 -9.30 -19.64
N ASP A 543 -11.12 -8.21 -19.71
CA ASP A 543 -12.57 -8.21 -19.46
C ASP A 543 -13.33 -9.09 -20.46
N MET A 544 -12.90 -9.12 -21.73
CA MET A 544 -13.57 -9.88 -22.79
C MET A 544 -13.23 -11.37 -22.79
N HIS A 545 -11.97 -11.71 -22.48
CA HIS A 545 -11.40 -13.02 -22.83
C HIS A 545 -10.62 -13.68 -21.67
N ALA A 546 -10.44 -12.98 -20.55
CA ALA A 546 -9.69 -13.48 -19.40
C ALA A 546 -8.33 -14.10 -19.81
N LEU A 547 -8.07 -15.34 -19.39
CA LEU A 547 -6.82 -16.06 -19.69
C LEU A 547 -6.63 -16.36 -21.18
N GLU A 548 -7.69 -16.41 -21.99
CA GLU A 548 -7.55 -16.64 -23.44
C GLU A 548 -6.78 -15.49 -24.12
N ALA A 549 -6.82 -14.29 -23.55
CA ALA A 549 -6.07 -13.12 -24.02
C ALA A 549 -4.75 -12.88 -23.28
N GLU A 550 -4.18 -13.88 -22.58
CA GLU A 550 -2.91 -13.72 -21.83
C GLU A 550 -1.83 -13.03 -22.68
N ARG A 551 -1.69 -13.46 -23.93
CA ARG A 551 -0.63 -12.97 -24.82
C ARG A 551 -0.86 -11.50 -25.17
N GLU A 552 -2.07 -11.15 -25.53
CA GLU A 552 -2.50 -9.80 -25.92
C GLU A 552 -2.36 -8.85 -24.73
N VAL A 553 -2.84 -9.26 -23.55
CA VAL A 553 -2.70 -8.52 -22.29
C VAL A 553 -1.23 -8.25 -22.01
N LYS A 554 -0.38 -9.29 -21.98
CA LYS A 554 1.07 -9.13 -21.72
C LYS A 554 1.76 -8.24 -22.76
N GLN A 555 1.36 -8.33 -24.03
CA GLN A 555 1.92 -7.49 -25.09
C GLN A 555 1.57 -6.01 -24.87
N GLN A 556 0.33 -5.70 -24.51
CA GLN A 556 -0.10 -4.32 -24.24
C GLN A 556 0.54 -3.77 -22.96
N LEU A 557 0.62 -4.56 -21.89
CA LEU A 557 1.31 -4.19 -20.65
C LEU A 557 2.79 -3.90 -20.89
N LYS A 558 3.47 -4.68 -21.76
CA LYS A 558 4.85 -4.39 -22.16
C LYS A 558 4.97 -3.05 -22.89
N LYS A 559 4.07 -2.76 -23.83
CA LYS A 559 4.06 -1.47 -24.55
C LYS A 559 3.85 -0.30 -23.59
N ALA A 560 2.97 -0.43 -22.60
CA ALA A 560 2.76 0.59 -21.57
C ALA A 560 4.06 0.91 -20.80
N GLN A 561 4.90 -0.10 -20.55
CA GLN A 561 6.19 0.04 -19.84
C GLN A 561 7.32 0.64 -20.69
N GLU A 562 7.16 0.77 -22.01
CA GLU A 562 8.18 1.35 -22.91
C GLU A 562 8.21 2.90 -22.85
N TYR A 563 7.22 3.51 -22.20
CA TYR A 563 7.13 4.96 -22.01
C TYR A 563 7.80 5.38 -20.70
N HIS A 564 8.49 6.52 -20.73
CA HIS A 564 9.24 7.06 -19.60
C HIS A 564 9.10 8.58 -19.48
N ASN A 565 9.45 9.13 -18.32
CA ASN A 565 9.54 10.56 -18.01
C ASN A 565 8.18 11.28 -18.03
N TYR A 566 7.19 10.72 -17.36
CA TYR A 566 5.90 11.37 -17.11
C TYR A 566 5.51 11.32 -15.63
N ASP A 567 4.66 12.26 -15.24
CA ASP A 567 4.19 12.50 -13.86
C ASP A 567 3.55 11.29 -13.17
N LEU A 568 2.83 10.44 -13.92
CA LEU A 568 2.14 9.25 -13.41
C LEU A 568 2.88 7.92 -13.66
N GLU A 569 4.16 7.95 -14.07
CA GLU A 569 4.92 6.74 -14.44
C GLU A 569 5.01 5.71 -13.31
N GLY A 570 5.30 6.16 -12.09
CA GLY A 570 5.38 5.27 -10.92
C GLY A 570 4.06 4.55 -10.65
N ARG A 571 2.93 5.25 -10.77
CA ARG A 571 1.59 4.68 -10.58
C ARG A 571 1.30 3.63 -11.65
N LEU A 572 1.51 3.95 -12.93
CA LEU A 572 1.21 3.02 -14.01
C LEU A 572 2.14 1.80 -13.99
N SER A 573 3.41 1.98 -13.63
CA SER A 573 4.37 0.88 -13.46
C SER A 573 3.88 -0.11 -12.39
N MET A 574 3.42 0.40 -11.24
CA MET A 574 2.84 -0.41 -10.17
C MET A 574 1.60 -1.18 -10.66
N LEU A 575 0.66 -0.50 -11.32
CA LEU A 575 -0.56 -1.15 -11.84
C LEU A 575 -0.26 -2.21 -12.91
N THR A 576 0.72 -1.94 -13.77
CA THR A 576 1.14 -2.90 -14.80
C THR A 576 1.75 -4.15 -14.16
N GLN A 577 2.58 -3.97 -13.13
CA GLN A 577 3.14 -5.09 -12.38
C GLN A 577 2.05 -5.87 -11.63
N ALA A 578 1.09 -5.17 -11.03
CA ALA A 578 -0.07 -5.80 -10.41
C ALA A 578 -0.85 -6.65 -11.42
N ALA A 579 -1.14 -6.11 -12.60
CA ALA A 579 -1.84 -6.81 -13.68
C ALA A 579 -1.09 -8.05 -14.20
N LEU A 580 0.22 -7.94 -14.47
CA LEU A 580 1.04 -9.07 -14.93
C LEU A 580 0.98 -10.25 -13.97
N GLN A 581 1.01 -9.96 -12.68
CA GLN A 581 0.96 -10.95 -11.62
C GLN A 581 -0.45 -11.49 -11.37
N THR A 582 -1.50 -10.68 -11.58
CA THR A 582 -2.89 -11.16 -11.62
C THR A 582 -3.03 -12.23 -12.70
N VAL A 583 -2.66 -11.91 -13.95
CA VAL A 583 -2.69 -12.85 -15.08
C VAL A 583 -1.87 -14.11 -14.80
N GLN A 584 -0.73 -13.99 -14.12
CA GLN A 584 0.09 -15.14 -13.76
C GLN A 584 -0.54 -16.00 -12.66
N SER A 585 -1.26 -15.40 -11.71
CA SER A 585 -1.87 -16.10 -10.56
C SER A 585 -3.15 -16.85 -10.92
N GLU A 586 -3.84 -16.40 -11.96
CA GLU A 586 -5.07 -17.03 -12.49
C GLU A 586 -4.79 -18.32 -13.25
N LYS A 587 -3.52 -18.59 -13.57
CA LYS A 587 -3.14 -19.85 -14.20
C LYS A 587 -3.41 -21.04 -13.25
N PRO A 588 -3.87 -22.17 -13.80
CA PRO A 588 -4.16 -23.37 -13.02
C PRO A 588 -2.95 -23.85 -12.22
#